data_AF-A0A923NSM5-F1
#
_entry.id   AF-A0A923NSM5-F1
#
_cell.length_a   1.000
_cell.length_b   1.000
_cell.length_c   1.000
_cell.angle_alpha   90.00
_cell.angle_beta   90.00
_cell.angle_gamma   90.00
#
_symmetry.space_group_name_H-M   'P 1'
#
loop_
_entity.id
_entity.type
_entity.pdbx_description
1 polymer ?
#
loop_
_entity_poly.entity_id
_entity_poly.type
_entity_poly.pdbx_seq_one_letter_code
_entity_poly.pdbx_strand_id
1 'polypeptide(L)'
;MIFIVLSPILKFLCDKFSGFMLIFISVAALKGIPLFFTVSSSALFFYASDYYCAKYKIDFFKIADKIKIYEYLILLVSVVVFNTICAGEYSFGLISTIISCLFFLKLSLYFVKTNKIYSKLNYMSGYSFFLYAIHTPILGTAINKITQRITPLHGILCLVQFLLAAFLTIFIGTLIGIALKKIYFPLFCLLNGGRK
;
A
#
# COMPACT_ATOMS: atom_id res chain seq x y z
N MET A 1 -8.58 -10.00 -8.49
CA MET A 1 -9.42 -11.13 -8.96
C MET A 1 -9.04 -12.46 -8.33
N ILE A 2 -7.78 -12.90 -8.39
CA ILE A 2 -7.34 -14.21 -7.86
C ILE A 2 -7.68 -14.38 -6.36
N PHE A 3 -7.50 -13.35 -5.54
CA PHE A 3 -7.87 -13.38 -4.12
C PHE A 3 -9.38 -13.59 -3.85
N ILE A 4 -10.27 -13.17 -4.74
CA ILE A 4 -11.71 -13.35 -4.54
C ILE A 4 -12.08 -14.82 -4.66
N VAL A 5 -11.45 -15.52 -5.62
CA VAL A 5 -11.64 -16.96 -5.85
C VAL A 5 -10.95 -17.79 -4.76
N LEU A 6 -9.76 -17.37 -4.31
CA LEU A 6 -9.02 -18.04 -3.25
C LEU A 6 -9.52 -17.75 -1.83
N SER A 7 -10.27 -16.65 -1.62
CA SER A 7 -10.77 -16.23 -0.31
C SER A 7 -11.49 -17.32 0.48
N PRO A 8 -12.48 -18.06 -0.08
CA PRO A 8 -13.16 -19.12 0.69
C PRO A 8 -12.23 -20.26 1.13
N ILE A 9 -11.24 -20.61 0.29
CA ILE A 9 -10.26 -21.65 0.60
C ILE A 9 -9.30 -21.17 1.69
N LEU A 10 -8.79 -19.95 1.56
CA LEU A 10 -7.91 -19.31 2.55
C LEU A 10 -8.62 -19.18 3.90
N LYS A 11 -9.89 -18.76 3.90
CA LYS A 11 -10.73 -18.68 5.09
C LYS A 11 -10.83 -20.04 5.78
N PHE A 12 -11.16 -21.09 5.05
CA PHE A 12 -11.26 -22.44 5.58
C PHE A 12 -9.95 -22.92 6.22
N LEU A 13 -8.82 -22.67 5.56
CA LEU A 13 -7.49 -23.01 6.10
C LEU A 13 -7.17 -22.20 7.37
N CYS A 14 -7.45 -20.90 7.36
CA CYS A 14 -7.25 -20.02 8.53
C CYS A 14 -8.14 -20.41 9.72
N ASP A 15 -9.32 -20.97 9.47
CA ASP A 15 -10.21 -21.44 10.52
C ASP A 15 -9.77 -22.78 11.11
N LYS A 16 -9.32 -23.70 10.25
CA LYS A 16 -8.92 -25.05 10.64
C LYS A 16 -7.56 -25.10 11.36
N PHE A 17 -6.63 -24.21 10.97
CA PHE A 17 -5.25 -24.21 11.47
C PHE A 17 -4.83 -22.81 11.96
N SER A 18 -5.64 -22.20 12.82
CA SER A 18 -5.56 -20.76 13.15
C SER A 18 -4.16 -20.23 13.50
N GLY A 19 -3.57 -20.74 14.59
CA GLY A 19 -2.25 -20.28 15.04
C GLY A 19 -1.13 -20.67 14.09
N PHE A 20 -1.18 -21.89 13.55
CA PHE A 20 -0.14 -22.42 12.66
C PHE A 20 -0.08 -21.65 11.33
N MET A 21 -1.24 -21.35 10.72
CA MET A 21 -1.30 -20.61 9.46
C MET A 21 -0.75 -19.20 9.59
N LEU A 22 -1.06 -18.49 10.68
CA LEU A 22 -0.52 -17.15 10.90
C LEU A 22 1.01 -17.19 11.03
N ILE A 23 1.56 -18.13 11.82
CA ILE A 23 3.01 -18.27 11.98
C ILE A 23 3.67 -18.64 10.65
N PHE A 24 3.14 -19.65 9.96
CA PHE A 24 3.66 -20.13 8.68
C PHE A 24 3.69 -19.02 7.62
N ILE A 25 2.58 -18.30 7.44
CA ILE A 25 2.48 -17.19 6.49
C ILE A 25 3.41 -16.04 6.90
N SER A 26 3.52 -15.73 8.18
CA SER A 26 4.42 -14.67 8.67
C SER A 26 5.88 -14.99 8.37
N VAL A 27 6.34 -16.22 8.63
CA VAL A 27 7.71 -16.66 8.32
C VAL A 27 7.95 -16.64 6.82
N ALA A 28 7.02 -17.16 6.03
CA ALA A 28 7.14 -17.15 4.57
C ALA A 28 7.18 -15.72 4.01
N ALA A 29 6.39 -14.80 4.56
CA ALA A 29 6.36 -13.42 4.12
C ALA A 29 7.63 -12.64 4.51
N LEU A 30 8.21 -12.91 5.69
CA LEU A 30 9.49 -12.33 6.11
C LEU A 30 10.67 -12.85 5.28
N LYS A 31 10.68 -14.13 4.94
CA LYS A 31 11.70 -14.73 4.07
C LYS A 31 11.46 -14.47 2.58
N GLY A 32 10.34 -13.87 2.21
CA GLY A 32 9.96 -13.66 0.81
C GLY A 32 9.73 -14.95 0.02
N ILE A 33 9.45 -16.07 0.69
CA ILE A 33 9.24 -17.38 0.06
C ILE A 33 7.89 -17.35 -0.67
N PRO A 34 7.83 -17.53 -2.00
CA PRO A 34 6.56 -17.56 -2.72
C PRO A 34 5.74 -18.80 -2.29
N LEU A 35 4.59 -18.58 -1.66
CA LEU A 35 3.73 -19.67 -1.18
C LEU A 35 2.76 -20.18 -2.26
N PHE A 36 2.30 -19.30 -3.15
CA PHE A 36 1.40 -19.64 -4.24
C PHE A 36 1.92 -19.05 -5.54
N PHE A 37 1.78 -19.78 -6.64
CA PHE A 37 2.29 -19.43 -7.98
C PHE A 37 1.89 -18.02 -8.46
N THR A 38 0.78 -17.47 -7.99
CA THR A 38 0.21 -16.21 -8.48
C THR A 38 0.03 -15.14 -7.41
N VAL A 39 0.37 -15.41 -6.14
CA VAL A 39 0.07 -14.50 -5.03
C VAL A 39 1.32 -14.24 -4.20
N SER A 40 1.65 -12.96 -4.00
CA SER A 40 2.76 -12.57 -3.15
C SER A 40 2.51 -12.97 -1.69
N SER A 41 3.54 -13.47 -1.02
CA SER A 41 3.46 -13.88 0.39
C SER A 41 3.16 -12.71 1.32
N SER A 42 3.54 -11.50 0.94
CA SER A 42 3.13 -10.26 1.60
C SER A 42 1.61 -10.04 1.56
N ALA A 43 0.96 -10.31 0.42
CA ALA A 43 -0.48 -10.14 0.29
C ALA A 43 -1.25 -11.21 1.09
N LEU A 44 -0.74 -12.44 1.15
CA LEU A 44 -1.28 -13.50 2.01
C LEU A 44 -1.16 -13.15 3.49
N PHE A 45 -0.03 -12.57 3.89
CA PHE A 45 0.17 -12.09 5.25
C PHE A 45 -0.88 -11.03 5.62
N PHE A 46 -1.04 -9.98 4.81
CA PHE A 46 -2.05 -8.95 5.09
C PHE A 46 -3.47 -9.51 5.12
N TYR A 47 -3.82 -10.43 4.20
CA TYR A 47 -5.13 -11.08 4.22
C TYR A 47 -5.36 -11.89 5.50
N ALA A 48 -4.39 -12.73 5.89
CA ALA A 48 -4.52 -13.58 7.08
C ALA A 48 -4.57 -12.73 8.36
N SER A 49 -3.69 -11.74 8.50
CA SER A 49 -3.68 -10.82 9.64
C SER A 49 -5.01 -10.08 9.77
N ASP A 50 -5.56 -9.54 8.68
CA ASP A 50 -6.85 -8.83 8.69
C ASP A 50 -8.00 -9.78 9.05
N TYR A 51 -8.00 -11.00 8.50
CA TYR A 51 -8.98 -12.03 8.85
C TYR A 51 -8.98 -12.37 10.34
N TYR A 52 -7.81 -12.59 10.94
CA TYR A 52 -7.71 -12.89 12.37
C TYR A 52 -8.07 -11.68 13.24
N CYS A 53 -7.69 -10.47 12.85
CA CYS A 53 -8.12 -9.25 13.54
C CYS A 53 -9.65 -9.14 13.55
N ALA A 54 -10.30 -9.37 12.41
CA ALA A 54 -11.76 -9.35 12.31
C ALA A 54 -12.43 -10.48 13.13
N LYS A 55 -11.90 -11.72 13.01
CA LYS A 55 -12.44 -12.90 13.70
C LYS A 55 -12.36 -12.78 15.22
N TYR A 56 -11.22 -12.34 15.74
CA TYR A 56 -10.98 -12.19 17.18
C TYR A 56 -11.34 -10.80 17.71
N LYS A 57 -11.95 -9.93 16.89
CA LYS A 57 -12.32 -8.55 17.23
C LYS A 57 -11.15 -7.78 17.87
N ILE A 58 -9.95 -7.98 17.34
CA ILE A 58 -8.75 -7.30 17.81
C ILE A 58 -8.80 -5.88 17.28
N ASP A 59 -8.88 -4.93 18.21
CA ASP A 59 -8.99 -3.52 17.90
C ASP A 59 -7.59 -2.94 17.63
N PHE A 60 -7.06 -3.24 16.45
CA PHE A 60 -5.70 -2.88 16.04
C PHE A 60 -5.43 -1.37 16.15
N PHE A 61 -6.45 -0.55 15.89
CA PHE A 61 -6.38 0.90 16.03
C PHE A 61 -6.13 1.35 17.47
N LYS A 62 -6.69 0.67 18.48
CA LYS A 62 -6.40 0.98 19.89
C LYS A 62 -4.94 0.72 20.26
N ILE A 63 -4.31 -0.28 19.63
CA ILE A 63 -2.90 -0.58 19.84
C ILE A 63 -2.04 0.49 19.15
N ALA A 64 -2.35 0.80 17.88
CA ALA A 64 -1.67 1.84 17.13
C ALA A 64 -1.84 3.23 17.77
N ASP A 65 -2.95 3.48 18.45
CA ASP A 65 -3.22 4.77 19.07
C ASP A 65 -2.34 5.08 20.27
N LYS A 66 -1.83 4.05 20.96
CA LYS A 66 -0.89 4.20 22.07
C LYS A 66 0.48 4.71 21.62
N ILE A 67 0.87 4.41 20.39
CA ILE A 67 2.18 4.77 19.84
C ILE A 67 2.12 6.20 19.31
N LYS A 68 3.09 7.02 19.72
CA LYS A 68 3.18 8.41 19.29
C LYS A 68 3.84 8.50 17.91
N ILE A 69 3.54 9.56 17.16
CA ILE A 69 4.01 9.68 15.77
C ILE A 69 5.54 9.76 15.64
N TYR A 70 6.24 10.31 16.63
CA TYR A 70 7.70 10.34 16.64
C TYR A 70 8.30 8.95 16.87
N GLU A 71 7.61 8.04 17.58
CA GLU A 71 8.08 6.67 17.83
C GLU A 71 8.06 5.87 16.54
N TYR A 72 7.03 6.07 15.70
CA TYR A 72 7.01 5.52 14.34
C TYR A 72 8.16 6.06 13.48
N LEU A 73 8.53 7.33 13.64
CA LEU A 73 9.63 7.93 12.90
C LEU A 73 10.99 7.33 13.33
N ILE A 74 11.19 7.14 14.64
CA ILE A 74 12.35 6.45 15.19
C ILE A 74 12.41 5.01 14.67
N LEU A 75 11.30 4.29 14.66
CA LEU A 75 11.23 2.92 14.13
C LEU A 75 11.57 2.86 12.63
N LEU A 76 11.07 3.80 11.82
CA LEU A 76 11.41 3.87 10.40
C LEU A 76 12.90 4.12 10.18
N VAL A 77 13.48 5.09 10.88
CA VAL A 77 14.92 5.39 10.81
C VAL A 77 15.73 4.17 11.24
N SER A 78 15.31 3.51 12.33
CA SER A 78 15.98 2.30 12.82
C SER A 78 15.97 1.20 11.77
N VAL A 79 14.83 0.94 11.14
CA VAL A 79 14.72 -0.07 10.07
C VAL A 79 15.60 0.27 8.88
N VAL A 80 15.70 1.54 8.48
CA VAL A 80 16.61 1.97 7.41
C VAL A 80 18.06 1.71 7.79
N VAL A 81 18.47 2.10 9.00
CA VAL A 81 19.84 1.89 9.50
C VAL A 81 20.17 0.39 9.57
N PHE A 82 19.29 -0.43 10.15
CA PHE A 82 19.48 -1.89 10.19
C PHE A 82 19.53 -2.51 8.80
N ASN A 83 18.70 -2.06 7.87
CA ASN A 83 18.71 -2.57 6.49
C ASN A 83 20.01 -2.19 5.75
N THR A 84 20.63 -1.05 6.08
CA THR A 84 21.94 -0.67 5.53
C THR A 84 23.11 -1.43 6.15
N ILE A 85 23.04 -1.76 7.45
CA ILE A 85 24.10 -2.49 8.16
C ILE A 85 24.06 -3.98 7.81
N CYS A 86 22.87 -4.58 7.80
CA CYS A 86 22.66 -6.01 7.52
C CYS A 86 22.42 -6.28 6.02
N ALA A 87 22.93 -5.40 5.15
CA ALA A 87 22.64 -5.42 3.73
C ALA A 87 22.92 -6.81 3.11
N GLY A 88 21.86 -7.51 2.69
CA GLY A 88 21.93 -8.79 1.99
C GLY A 88 21.55 -10.03 2.81
N GLU A 89 21.49 -9.96 4.15
CA GLU A 89 21.20 -11.14 4.98
C GLU A 89 19.72 -11.30 5.33
N TYR A 90 18.99 -10.19 5.51
CA TYR A 90 17.60 -10.19 5.95
C TYR A 90 16.75 -9.18 5.17
N SER A 91 15.54 -9.60 4.77
CA SER A 91 14.57 -8.72 4.11
C SER A 91 13.68 -8.03 5.14
N PHE A 92 14.03 -6.79 5.51
CA PHE A 92 13.19 -5.95 6.40
C PHE A 92 12.04 -5.24 5.66
N GLY A 93 11.84 -5.52 4.36
CA GLY A 93 10.88 -4.81 3.52
C GLY A 93 9.43 -4.89 4.03
N LEU A 94 9.01 -6.05 4.51
CA LEU A 94 7.65 -6.23 5.06
C LEU A 94 7.45 -5.43 6.36
N ILE A 95 8.44 -5.45 7.25
CA ILE A 95 8.41 -4.71 8.51
C ILE A 95 8.39 -3.20 8.24
N SER A 96 9.26 -2.73 7.34
CA SER A 96 9.26 -1.34 6.87
C SER A 96 7.90 -0.93 6.34
N THR A 97 7.27 -1.77 5.51
CA THR A 97 5.94 -1.52 4.95
C THR A 97 4.87 -1.38 6.03
N ILE A 98 4.84 -2.29 7.01
CA ILE A 98 3.86 -2.23 8.11
C ILE A 98 4.02 -0.93 8.92
N ILE A 99 5.26 -0.59 9.29
CA ILE A 99 5.54 0.62 10.07
C ILE A 99 5.18 1.87 9.25
N SER A 100 5.51 1.90 7.96
CA SER A 100 5.12 3.00 7.06
C SER A 100 3.60 3.15 6.96
N CYS A 101 2.87 2.05 6.77
CA CYS A 101 1.40 2.08 6.73
C CYS A 101 0.82 2.67 8.03
N LEU A 102 1.31 2.22 9.18
CA LEU A 102 0.89 2.74 10.49
C LEU A 102 1.23 4.22 10.67
N PHE A 103 2.43 4.63 10.27
CA PHE A 103 2.86 6.02 10.30
C PHE A 103 1.95 6.91 9.46
N PHE A 104 1.68 6.55 8.20
CA PHE A 104 0.80 7.31 7.32
C PHE A 104 -0.64 7.35 7.82
N LEU A 105 -1.11 6.26 8.44
CA LEU A 105 -2.44 6.21 9.05
C LEU A 105 -2.53 7.20 10.21
N LYS A 106 -1.53 7.22 11.10
CA LYS A 106 -1.47 8.19 12.20
C LYS A 106 -1.34 9.62 11.68
N LEU A 107 -0.55 9.83 10.64
CA LEU A 107 -0.37 11.13 9.99
C LEU A 107 -1.71 11.63 9.40
N SER A 108 -2.51 10.73 8.81
CA SER A 108 -3.81 11.08 8.23
C SER A 108 -4.77 11.71 9.24
N LEU A 109 -4.71 11.30 10.52
CA LEU A 109 -5.52 11.87 11.59
C LEU A 109 -5.26 13.37 11.80
N TYR A 110 -4.05 13.84 11.57
CA TYR A 110 -3.73 15.27 11.67
C TYR A 110 -4.37 16.08 10.54
N PHE A 111 -4.44 15.52 9.33
CA PHE A 111 -5.07 16.18 8.18
C PHE A 111 -6.60 16.22 8.28
N VAL A 112 -7.21 15.20 8.89
CA VAL A 112 -8.66 15.09 9.07
C VAL A 112 -9.19 16.12 10.08
N LYS A 113 -8.38 16.57 11.05
CA LYS A 113 -8.78 17.58 12.05
C LYS A 113 -9.19 18.93 11.46
N THR A 114 -8.74 19.26 10.25
CA THR A 114 -9.07 20.51 9.59
C THR A 114 -10.19 20.32 8.56
N ASN A 115 -11.38 20.86 8.82
CA ASN A 115 -12.56 20.72 7.94
C ASN A 115 -12.29 21.06 6.47
N LYS A 116 -11.49 22.10 6.19
CA LYS A 116 -11.13 22.50 4.81
C LYS A 116 -10.26 21.47 4.09
N ILE A 117 -9.36 20.79 4.82
CA ILE A 117 -8.46 19.79 4.26
C ILE A 117 -9.23 18.48 4.12
N TYR A 118 -10.02 18.12 5.13
CA TYR A 118 -10.88 16.95 5.11
C TYR A 118 -11.83 16.93 3.91
N SER A 119 -12.52 18.05 3.61
CA SER A 119 -13.44 18.09 2.46
C SER A 119 -12.75 17.84 1.12
N LYS A 120 -11.56 18.42 0.92
CA LYS A 120 -10.72 18.17 -0.26
C LYS A 120 -10.21 16.74 -0.32
N LEU A 121 -9.73 16.20 0.79
CA LEU A 121 -9.26 14.81 0.86
C LEU A 121 -10.39 13.81 0.65
N ASN A 122 -11.58 14.07 1.18
CA ASN A 122 -12.75 13.22 0.98
C ASN A 122 -13.18 13.21 -0.49
N TYR A 123 -13.16 14.37 -1.15
CA TYR A 123 -13.37 14.44 -2.59
C TYR A 123 -12.33 13.64 -3.38
N MET A 124 -11.04 13.76 -3.04
CA MET A 124 -9.96 13.01 -3.70
C MET A 124 -10.00 11.50 -3.41
N SER A 125 -10.48 11.10 -2.23
CA SER A 125 -10.67 9.70 -1.84
C SER A 125 -11.57 8.94 -2.82
N GLY A 126 -12.56 9.63 -3.40
CA GLY A 126 -13.43 9.07 -4.44
C GLY A 126 -12.68 8.58 -5.69
N TYR A 127 -11.45 9.04 -5.93
CA TYR A 127 -10.63 8.64 -7.08
C TYR A 127 -9.52 7.63 -6.70
N SER A 128 -9.41 7.24 -5.43
CA SER A 128 -8.33 6.37 -4.93
C SER A 128 -8.28 5.00 -5.62
N PHE A 129 -9.44 4.39 -5.88
CA PHE A 129 -9.51 3.08 -6.54
C PHE A 129 -9.16 3.18 -8.03
N PHE A 130 -9.66 4.21 -8.72
CA PHE A 130 -9.27 4.53 -10.08
C PHE A 130 -7.76 4.76 -10.22
N LEU A 131 -7.17 5.56 -9.32
CA LEU A 131 -5.73 5.78 -9.26
C LEU A 131 -4.99 4.45 -9.07
N TYR A 132 -5.44 3.60 -8.14
CA TYR A 132 -4.84 2.27 -7.96
C TYR A 132 -4.93 1.40 -9.21
N ALA A 133 -6.05 1.44 -9.95
CA ALA A 133 -6.23 0.65 -11.16
C ALA A 133 -5.30 1.09 -12.31
N ILE A 134 -5.02 2.39 -12.43
CA ILE A 134 -4.28 2.93 -13.59
C ILE A 134 -2.80 3.22 -13.27
N HIS A 135 -2.45 3.48 -12.01
CA HIS A 135 -1.09 3.93 -11.63
C HIS A 135 0.01 2.93 -12.00
N THR A 136 -0.17 1.63 -11.76
CA THR A 136 0.88 0.61 -11.97
C THR A 136 1.00 0.13 -13.42
N PRO A 137 -0.08 -0.29 -14.12
CA PRO A 137 0.07 -0.90 -15.43
C PRO A 137 0.35 0.13 -16.55
N ILE A 138 -0.27 1.31 -16.50
CA ILE A 138 -0.32 2.24 -17.63
C ILE A 138 0.45 3.53 -17.34
N LEU A 139 0.06 4.23 -16.27
CA LEU A 139 0.59 5.57 -16.00
C LEU A 139 2.03 5.52 -15.49
N GLY A 140 2.35 4.62 -14.57
CA GLY A 140 3.67 4.50 -13.98
C GLY A 140 4.73 4.05 -14.99
N THR A 141 4.41 3.14 -15.91
CA THR A 141 5.35 2.69 -16.96
C THR A 141 5.60 3.78 -18.00
N ALA A 142 4.56 4.48 -18.44
CA ALA A 142 4.67 5.58 -19.39
C ALA A 142 5.45 6.77 -18.80
N ILE A 143 5.09 7.19 -17.59
CA ILE A 143 5.73 8.33 -16.92
C ILE A 143 7.18 8.01 -16.58
N ASN A 144 7.50 6.80 -16.09
CA ASN A 144 8.89 6.42 -15.86
C ASN A 144 9.72 6.47 -17.14
N LYS A 145 9.20 6.00 -18.28
CA LYS A 145 9.93 6.10 -19.57
C LYS A 145 10.15 7.54 -20.00
N ILE A 146 9.17 8.42 -19.78
CA ILE A 146 9.28 9.84 -20.13
C ILE A 146 10.29 10.52 -19.21
N THR A 147 10.21 10.31 -17.89
CA THR A 147 11.12 10.93 -16.94
C THR A 147 12.56 10.41 -17.08
N GLN A 148 12.76 9.13 -17.40
CA GLN A 148 14.09 8.57 -17.70
C GLN A 148 14.76 9.19 -18.94
N ARG A 149 13.98 9.68 -19.91
CA ARG A 149 14.53 10.38 -21.08
C ARG A 149 14.98 11.80 -20.78
N ILE A 150 14.41 12.40 -19.74
CA ILE A 150 14.64 13.81 -19.38
C ILE A 150 15.69 13.91 -18.27
N THR A 151 15.65 12.99 -17.31
CA THR A 151 16.51 13.02 -16.12
C THR A 151 17.65 12.02 -16.24
N PRO A 152 18.92 12.45 -16.16
CA PRO A 152 20.04 11.53 -16.19
C PRO A 152 20.09 10.67 -14.90
N LEU A 153 20.23 9.36 -15.10
CA LEU A 153 20.16 8.31 -14.05
C LEU A 153 21.46 8.19 -13.25
N HIS A 154 21.99 9.28 -12.67
CA HIS A 154 23.23 9.25 -11.90
C HIS A 154 23.08 9.85 -10.49
N GLY A 155 23.54 9.10 -9.48
CA GLY A 155 23.57 9.53 -8.08
C GLY A 155 22.20 9.98 -7.55
N ILE A 156 22.17 11.15 -6.91
CA ILE A 156 20.97 11.74 -6.28
C ILE A 156 19.84 11.98 -7.29
N LEU A 157 20.16 12.16 -8.57
CA LEU A 157 19.16 12.38 -9.62
C LEU A 157 18.27 11.16 -9.84
N CYS A 158 18.74 9.95 -9.51
CA CYS A 158 17.91 8.76 -9.52
C CYS A 158 16.79 8.83 -8.46
N LEU A 159 17.09 9.40 -7.29
CA LEU A 159 16.11 9.61 -6.22
C LEU A 159 15.09 10.68 -6.63
N VAL A 160 15.57 11.79 -7.20
CA VAL A 160 14.73 12.87 -7.72
C VAL A 160 13.79 12.33 -8.80
N GLN A 161 14.30 11.55 -9.75
CA GLN A 161 13.49 10.95 -10.80
C GLN A 161 12.44 9.98 -10.24
N PHE A 162 12.81 9.13 -9.28
CA PHE A 162 11.87 8.21 -8.65
C PHE A 162 10.71 8.95 -7.98
N LEU A 163 11.02 10.00 -7.22
CA LEU A 163 10.00 10.80 -6.53
C LEU A 163 9.15 11.61 -7.53
N LEU A 164 9.79 12.20 -8.53
CA LEU A 164 9.12 12.97 -9.58
C LEU A 164 8.15 12.08 -10.38
N ALA A 165 8.57 10.88 -10.77
CA ALA A 165 7.72 9.95 -11.50
C ALA A 165 6.51 9.51 -10.68
N ALA A 166 6.70 9.24 -9.38
CA ALA A 166 5.59 8.93 -8.47
C ALA A 166 4.60 10.10 -8.35
N PHE A 167 5.10 11.33 -8.18
CA PHE A 167 4.26 12.52 -8.06
C PHE A 167 3.48 12.79 -9.35
N LEU A 168 4.15 12.73 -10.51
CA LEU A 168 3.51 12.91 -11.81
C LEU A 168 2.44 11.84 -12.08
N THR A 169 2.70 10.59 -11.67
CA THR A 169 1.74 9.48 -11.82
C THR A 169 0.46 9.76 -11.05
N ILE A 170 0.57 10.22 -9.81
CA ILE A 170 -0.59 10.56 -8.98
C ILE A 170 -1.30 11.79 -9.56
N PHE A 171 -0.56 12.83 -9.93
CA PHE A 171 -1.12 14.08 -10.43
C PHE A 171 -1.87 13.89 -11.74
N ILE A 172 -1.22 13.31 -12.75
CA ILE A 172 -1.80 13.04 -14.07
C ILE A 172 -2.95 12.04 -13.94
N GLY A 173 -2.78 10.98 -13.14
CA GLY A 173 -3.86 10.01 -12.87
C GLY A 173 -5.10 10.65 -12.25
N THR A 174 -4.91 11.58 -11.32
CA THR A 174 -6.04 12.30 -10.71
C THR A 174 -6.74 13.19 -11.73
N LEU A 175 -5.98 13.92 -12.56
CA LEU A 175 -6.56 14.76 -13.63
C LEU A 175 -7.34 13.93 -14.64
N ILE A 176 -6.80 12.79 -15.07
CA ILE A 176 -7.50 11.86 -15.97
C ILE A 176 -8.78 11.36 -15.30
N GLY A 177 -8.74 11.00 -14.01
CA GLY A 177 -9.93 10.56 -13.27
C GLY A 177 -11.02 11.63 -13.22
N ILE A 178 -10.65 12.89 -12.96
CA ILE A 178 -11.58 14.03 -12.94
C ILE A 178 -12.15 14.28 -14.35
N ALA A 179 -11.30 14.27 -15.38
CA ALA A 179 -11.72 14.47 -16.77
C ALA A 179 -12.67 13.35 -17.23
N LEU A 180 -12.34 12.09 -16.93
CA LEU A 180 -13.13 10.93 -17.28
C LEU A 180 -14.50 10.94 -16.60
N LYS A 181 -14.55 11.35 -15.32
CA LYS A 181 -15.81 11.53 -14.60
C LYS A 181 -16.72 12.56 -15.28
N LYS A 182 -16.14 13.63 -15.85
CA LYS A 182 -16.88 14.69 -16.57
C LYS A 182 -17.31 14.27 -17.97
N ILE A 183 -16.47 13.57 -18.72
CA ILE A 183 -16.73 13.20 -20.12
C ILE A 183 -17.62 11.97 -20.21
N TYR A 184 -17.31 10.92 -19.44
CA TYR A 184 -18.00 9.63 -19.54
C TYR A 184 -18.07 8.91 -18.19
N PHE A 185 -19.05 9.34 -17.38
CA PHE A 185 -19.33 8.81 -16.05
C PHE A 185 -19.47 7.27 -15.97
N PRO A 186 -20.12 6.57 -16.94
CA PRO A 186 -20.26 5.11 -16.86
C PRO A 186 -18.92 4.37 -16.90
N LEU A 187 -17.98 4.80 -17.74
CA LEU A 187 -16.63 4.21 -17.83
C LEU A 187 -15.82 4.54 -16.58
N PHE A 188 -15.94 5.75 -16.05
CA PHE A 188 -15.33 6.09 -14.76
C PHE A 188 -15.83 5.19 -13.65
N CYS A 189 -17.16 4.98 -13.54
CA CYS A 189 -17.76 4.11 -12.53
C CYS A 189 -17.25 2.66 -12.66
N LEU A 190 -17.12 2.15 -13.88
CA LEU A 190 -16.58 0.81 -14.15
C LEU A 190 -15.12 0.69 -13.71
N LEU A 191 -14.27 1.65 -14.07
CA LEU A 191 -12.85 1.68 -13.70
C LEU A 191 -12.62 1.98 -12.22
N ASN A 192 -13.56 2.65 -11.56
CA ASN A 192 -13.51 2.99 -10.15
C ASN A 192 -14.19 1.93 -9.25
N GLY A 193 -14.46 0.73 -9.79
CA GLY A 193 -15.01 -0.39 -9.03
C GLY A 193 -16.46 -0.18 -8.56
N GLY A 194 -17.26 0.57 -9.31
CA GLY A 194 -18.65 0.90 -9.01
C GLY A 194 -18.85 2.11 -8.08
N ARG A 195 -17.78 2.79 -7.69
CA ARG A 195 -17.83 3.99 -6.84
C ARG A 195 -18.14 5.23 -7.68
N LYS A 196 -19.10 6.05 -7.21
CA LYS A 196 -19.58 7.27 -7.87
C LYS A 196 -18.72 8.50 -7.58
#